data_AF-A0A087CZ88-F1
#
_entry.id   AF-A0A087CZ88-F1
#
_cell.length_a   1.000
_cell.length_b   1.000
_cell.length_c   1.000
_cell.angle_alpha   90.00
_cell.angle_beta   90.00
_cell.angle_gamma   90.00
#
_symmetry.space_group_name_H-M   'P 1'
#
loop_
_entity.id
_entity.type
_entity.pdbx_description
1 polymer ?
#
loop_
_entity_poly.entity_id
_entity_poly.type
_entity_poly.pdbx_seq_one_letter_code
_entity_poly.pdbx_strand_id
1 'polypeptide(L)'
;MDGDVLFRRELPRTVGLSVTGGASTDLTDIVVTTESGERVELPDIAYRGNGPVVTGLALEADSYTVDMTVTYHEGMWGVQVHMGDVNGPDHNVASFGRSFELQLVREGCGSTLAGTEVSMDMVRPGTTWHVQVKVTDRGAGMELSVDGKPIASGQEELDEPRRTVAVARDSAAGVTYLRIVNAMAEPVSVGLSQTLDALGIPAASRASAMATVLTADNPYAGVRGEEAPTRPVERPCDLASGMYEAPAWSFTVIALK
;
A
#
# COMPACT_ATOMS: atom_id res chain seq x y z
N MET A 1 17.27 -19.63 6.53
CA MET A 1 15.85 -19.34 6.71
C MET A 1 15.36 -18.80 5.39
N ASP A 2 14.87 -19.67 4.51
CA ASP A 2 14.12 -19.23 3.35
C ASP A 2 12.69 -19.03 3.84
N GLY A 3 12.43 -17.82 4.34
CA GLY A 3 11.29 -17.52 5.21
C GLY A 3 10.20 -16.65 4.58
N ASP A 4 10.59 -15.77 3.67
CA ASP A 4 9.68 -14.78 3.11
C ASP A 4 9.19 -15.27 1.77
N VAL A 5 7.89 -15.55 1.69
CA VAL A 5 7.21 -15.64 0.40
C VAL A 5 6.82 -14.22 0.04
N LEU A 6 7.43 -13.73 -1.03
CA LEU A 6 7.14 -12.43 -1.59
C LEU A 6 5.85 -12.54 -2.39
N PHE A 7 4.92 -11.63 -2.11
CA PHE A 7 3.70 -11.46 -2.87
C PHE A 7 3.86 -10.24 -3.76
N ARG A 8 3.53 -10.42 -5.04
CA ARG A 8 3.39 -9.30 -5.97
C ARG A 8 1.92 -8.93 -6.09
N ARG A 9 1.57 -7.73 -5.62
CA ARG A 9 0.24 -7.15 -5.81
C ARG A 9 -0.02 -6.97 -7.31
N GLU A 10 -1.19 -7.39 -7.76
CA GLU A 10 -1.70 -6.94 -9.06
C GLU A 10 -2.39 -5.59 -8.88
N LEU A 11 -1.88 -4.57 -9.56
CA LEU A 11 -2.46 -3.23 -9.54
C LEU A 11 -3.58 -3.11 -10.60
N PRO A 12 -4.62 -2.31 -10.34
CA PRO A 12 -5.68 -2.04 -11.31
C PRO A 12 -5.14 -1.36 -12.58
N ARG A 13 -5.78 -1.65 -13.72
CA ARG A 13 -5.50 -0.96 -15.00
C ARG A 13 -6.32 0.33 -15.16
N THR A 14 -7.28 0.55 -14.28
CA THR A 14 -8.16 1.72 -14.29
C THR A 14 -7.37 3.01 -14.15
N VAL A 15 -7.67 3.98 -15.00
CA VAL A 15 -7.11 5.32 -14.95
C VAL A 15 -8.24 6.32 -14.78
N GLY A 16 -8.34 6.84 -13.56
CA GLY A 16 -9.15 7.98 -13.18
C GLY A 16 -8.29 9.12 -12.63
N LEU A 17 -8.92 10.26 -12.42
CA LEU A 17 -8.28 11.44 -11.82
C LEU A 17 -9.25 12.13 -10.85
N SER A 18 -8.74 12.50 -9.68
CA SER A 18 -9.44 13.35 -8.74
C SER A 18 -8.51 14.33 -8.04
N VAL A 19 -9.05 15.47 -7.60
CA VAL A 19 -8.29 16.52 -6.92
C VAL A 19 -8.77 16.64 -5.47
N THR A 20 -7.85 16.74 -4.53
CA THR A 20 -8.12 16.95 -3.10
C THR A 20 -7.03 17.84 -2.47
N GLY A 21 -7.03 17.99 -1.15
CA GLY A 21 -6.05 18.77 -0.41
C GLY A 21 -6.63 20.04 0.21
N GLY A 22 -5.77 20.82 0.86
CA GLY A 22 -6.17 21.97 1.67
C GLY A 22 -5.90 23.34 1.03
N ALA A 23 -5.32 23.38 -0.17
CA ALA A 23 -5.10 24.61 -0.93
C ALA A 23 -6.26 24.92 -1.88
N SER A 24 -6.56 26.21 -2.03
CA SER A 24 -7.26 26.73 -3.20
C SER A 24 -6.29 26.81 -4.37
N THR A 25 -6.63 26.14 -5.48
CA THR A 25 -5.83 26.06 -6.70
C THR A 25 -6.74 26.03 -7.91
N ASP A 26 -6.27 26.52 -9.05
CA ASP A 26 -6.87 26.22 -10.34
C ASP A 26 -5.98 25.23 -11.08
N LEU A 27 -6.58 24.16 -11.60
CA LEU A 27 -5.91 23.21 -12.48
C LEU A 27 -6.49 23.40 -13.88
N THR A 28 -5.64 23.75 -14.84
CA THR A 28 -6.01 23.98 -16.24
C THR A 28 -5.18 23.13 -17.17
N ASP A 29 -5.57 23.07 -18.45
CA ASP A 29 -4.82 22.35 -19.49
C ASP A 29 -4.60 20.87 -19.12
N ILE A 30 -5.57 20.27 -18.43
CA ILE A 30 -5.45 18.92 -17.90
C ILE A 30 -5.62 17.94 -19.05
N VAL A 31 -4.57 17.17 -19.34
CA VAL A 31 -4.57 16.18 -20.40
C VAL A 31 -3.98 14.87 -19.93
N VAL A 32 -4.71 13.79 -20.16
CA VAL A 32 -4.22 12.43 -19.93
C VAL A 32 -3.90 11.77 -21.25
N THR A 33 -2.70 11.23 -21.40
CA THR A 33 -2.27 10.49 -22.60
C THR A 33 -1.82 9.09 -22.21
N THR A 34 -2.47 8.05 -22.74
CA THR A 34 -2.09 6.65 -22.47
C THR A 34 -0.93 6.21 -23.35
N GLU A 35 -0.27 5.11 -22.99
CA GLU A 35 0.80 4.50 -23.80
C GLU A 35 0.37 4.11 -25.22
N SER A 36 -0.94 3.86 -25.43
CA SER A 36 -1.51 3.56 -26.75
C SER A 36 -1.63 4.81 -27.65
N GLY A 37 -1.44 6.00 -27.08
CA GLY A 37 -1.62 7.28 -27.75
C GLY A 37 -3.03 7.87 -27.62
N GLU A 38 -3.95 7.21 -26.90
CA GLU A 38 -5.24 7.81 -26.56
C GLU A 38 -5.02 9.05 -25.69
N ARG A 39 -5.65 10.17 -26.06
CA ARG A 39 -5.51 11.46 -25.41
C ARG A 39 -6.88 11.99 -25.01
N VAL A 40 -7.05 12.33 -23.74
CA VAL A 40 -8.28 12.89 -23.17
C VAL A 40 -7.99 14.21 -22.49
N GLU A 41 -8.66 15.26 -22.95
CA GLU A 41 -8.62 16.59 -22.33
C GLU A 41 -9.76 16.69 -21.32
N LEU A 42 -9.45 17.13 -20.10
CA LEU A 42 -10.40 17.28 -19.01
C LEU A 42 -10.75 18.76 -18.81
N PRO A 43 -11.97 19.07 -18.32
CA PRO A 43 -12.33 20.45 -17.97
C PRO A 43 -11.43 21.02 -16.89
N ASP A 44 -11.20 22.33 -16.94
CA ASP A 44 -10.52 23.06 -15.88
C ASP A 44 -11.22 22.89 -14.52
N ILE A 45 -10.41 22.79 -13.46
CA ILE A 45 -10.88 22.56 -12.09
C ILE A 45 -10.51 23.76 -11.24
N ALA A 46 -11.52 24.52 -10.84
CA ALA A 46 -11.41 25.53 -9.79
C ALA A 46 -11.53 24.88 -8.40
N TYR A 47 -10.41 24.40 -7.85
CA TYR A 47 -10.38 23.71 -6.56
C TYR A 47 -10.32 24.72 -5.40
N ARG A 48 -11.19 24.54 -4.40
CA ARG A 48 -11.36 25.49 -3.27
C ARG A 48 -11.18 24.85 -1.89
N GLY A 49 -10.53 23.69 -1.81
CA GLY A 49 -10.22 23.02 -0.54
C GLY A 49 -11.39 22.34 0.18
N ASN A 50 -12.52 22.11 -0.50
CA ASN A 50 -13.77 21.60 0.10
C ASN A 50 -14.06 20.13 -0.24
N GLY A 51 -13.08 19.25 -0.05
CA GLY A 51 -13.21 17.81 -0.33
C GLY A 51 -12.95 17.44 -1.80
N PRO A 52 -12.97 16.15 -2.14
CA PRO A 52 -12.49 15.67 -3.42
C PRO A 52 -13.37 16.12 -4.59
N VAL A 53 -12.73 16.49 -5.71
CA VAL A 53 -13.36 16.71 -7.02
C VAL A 53 -12.97 15.55 -7.93
N VAL A 54 -13.94 14.72 -8.29
CA VAL A 54 -13.74 13.59 -9.21
C VAL A 54 -14.03 14.05 -10.64
N THR A 55 -13.13 13.75 -11.57
CA THR A 55 -13.26 14.21 -12.97
C THR A 55 -14.19 13.36 -13.83
N GLY A 56 -14.48 12.14 -13.39
CA GLY A 56 -15.22 11.16 -14.18
C GLY A 56 -14.39 10.50 -15.28
N LEU A 57 -13.07 10.77 -15.35
CA LEU A 57 -12.16 10.04 -16.23
C LEU A 57 -12.22 8.54 -15.92
N ALA A 58 -12.38 7.74 -16.98
CA ALA A 58 -12.44 6.30 -16.91
C ALA A 58 -11.75 5.71 -18.16
N LEU A 59 -10.44 5.52 -18.07
CA LEU A 59 -9.62 4.87 -19.09
C LEU A 59 -9.01 3.57 -18.53
N GLU A 60 -8.41 2.78 -19.41
CA GLU A 60 -7.69 1.54 -19.06
C GLU A 60 -6.29 1.59 -19.69
N ALA A 61 -5.23 1.57 -18.90
CA ALA A 61 -3.85 1.59 -19.40
C ALA A 61 -2.85 1.04 -18.37
N ASP A 62 -1.75 0.44 -18.84
CA ASP A 62 -0.64 0.08 -17.94
C ASP A 62 0.28 1.28 -17.67
N SER A 63 0.38 2.22 -18.61
CA SER A 63 1.15 3.46 -18.45
C SER A 63 0.45 4.65 -19.10
N TYR A 64 0.62 5.84 -18.52
CA TYR A 64 0.02 7.09 -18.99
C TYR A 64 0.77 8.31 -18.47
N THR A 65 0.56 9.47 -19.10
CA THR A 65 1.00 10.77 -18.61
C THR A 65 -0.20 11.65 -18.27
N VAL A 66 -0.04 12.50 -17.27
CA VAL A 66 -0.96 13.57 -16.90
C VAL A 66 -0.20 14.88 -17.00
N ASP A 67 -0.57 15.69 -17.97
CA ASP A 67 -0.08 17.06 -18.15
C ASP A 67 -1.13 18.02 -17.59
N MET A 68 -0.71 19.06 -16.87
CA MET A 68 -1.61 20.09 -16.33
C MET A 68 -0.84 21.35 -15.92
N THR A 69 -1.53 22.48 -15.88
CA THR A 69 -1.07 23.70 -15.23
C THR A 69 -1.72 23.83 -13.87
N VAL A 70 -0.94 24.02 -12.80
CA VAL A 70 -1.45 24.21 -11.43
C VAL A 70 -1.13 25.63 -10.98
N THR A 71 -2.16 26.43 -10.72
CA THR A 71 -2.04 27.79 -10.17
C THR A 71 -2.47 27.79 -8.71
N TYR A 72 -1.55 28.07 -7.80
CA TYR A 72 -1.80 28.15 -6.36
C TYR A 72 -2.34 29.51 -5.94
N HIS A 73 -3.39 29.52 -5.12
CA HIS A 73 -3.99 30.76 -4.60
C HIS A 73 -3.77 30.95 -3.11
N GLU A 74 -4.20 30.00 -2.28
CA GLU A 74 -4.10 30.11 -0.81
C GLU A 74 -4.21 28.75 -0.11
N GLY A 75 -3.83 28.68 1.17
CA GLY A 75 -3.98 27.49 2.02
C GLY A 75 -2.66 26.97 2.59
N MET A 76 -2.66 26.53 3.85
CA MET A 76 -1.43 26.08 4.52
C MET A 76 -0.85 24.80 3.90
N TRP A 77 -1.74 23.95 3.40
CA TRP A 77 -1.41 22.65 2.81
C TRP A 77 -1.43 22.73 1.29
N GLY A 78 -0.80 21.78 0.61
CA GLY A 78 -0.82 21.70 -0.85
C GLY A 78 -2.16 21.23 -1.43
N VAL A 79 -2.21 21.17 -2.76
CA VAL A 79 -3.21 20.42 -3.52
C VAL A 79 -2.64 19.04 -3.85
N GLN A 80 -3.52 18.04 -3.93
CA GLN A 80 -3.18 16.69 -4.31
C GLN A 80 -3.99 16.29 -5.54
N VAL A 81 -3.32 15.66 -6.50
CA VAL A 81 -3.95 15.03 -7.65
C VAL A 81 -3.79 13.52 -7.47
N HIS A 82 -4.90 12.82 -7.40
CA HIS A 82 -4.96 11.36 -7.32
C HIS A 82 -5.14 10.81 -8.72
N MET A 83 -4.45 9.71 -9.03
CA MET A 83 -4.38 9.10 -10.36
C MET A 83 -4.47 7.57 -10.24
N GLY A 84 -5.04 6.89 -11.24
CA GLY A 84 -5.23 5.43 -11.23
C GLY A 84 -6.63 5.06 -10.76
N ASP A 85 -6.78 4.00 -9.97
CA ASP A 85 -8.08 3.59 -9.42
C ASP A 85 -8.49 4.47 -8.22
N VAL A 86 -8.85 5.72 -8.51
CA VAL A 86 -9.19 6.74 -7.50
C VAL A 86 -10.42 6.43 -6.65
N ASN A 87 -11.22 5.42 -7.04
CA ASN A 87 -12.35 4.92 -6.25
C ASN A 87 -11.99 3.65 -5.45
N GLY A 88 -10.85 3.05 -5.75
CA GLY A 88 -10.35 1.85 -5.13
C GLY A 88 -9.32 2.13 -4.03
N PRO A 89 -8.87 1.05 -3.36
CA PRO A 89 -7.89 1.14 -2.28
C PRO A 89 -6.46 1.35 -2.79
N ASP A 90 -6.22 1.23 -4.10
CA ASP A 90 -4.89 1.30 -4.71
C ASP A 90 -4.85 2.40 -5.77
N HIS A 91 -4.13 3.49 -5.50
CA HIS A 91 -3.97 4.61 -6.44
C HIS A 91 -2.67 5.38 -6.16
N ASN A 92 -2.40 6.38 -6.99
CA ASN A 92 -1.21 7.23 -6.91
C ASN A 92 -1.60 8.66 -6.53
N VAL A 93 -0.69 9.37 -5.90
CA VAL A 93 -0.90 10.79 -5.54
C VAL A 93 0.31 11.61 -5.94
N ALA A 94 0.07 12.76 -6.58
CA ALA A 94 1.05 13.82 -6.72
C ALA A 94 0.59 15.03 -5.90
N SER A 95 1.44 15.51 -5.01
CA SER A 95 1.20 16.67 -4.15
C SER A 95 1.98 17.89 -4.63
N PHE A 96 1.32 19.06 -4.63
CA PHE A 96 1.90 20.34 -5.05
C PHE A 96 1.68 21.38 -3.95
N GLY A 97 2.77 21.90 -3.40
CA GLY A 97 2.70 22.88 -2.32
C GLY A 97 4.08 23.26 -1.80
N ARG A 98 4.24 23.18 -0.48
CA ARG A 98 5.53 23.44 0.21
C ARG A 98 6.60 22.38 -0.10
N SER A 99 6.19 21.24 -0.63
CA SER A 99 7.01 20.23 -1.29
C SER A 99 6.30 19.77 -2.55
N PHE A 100 7.05 19.07 -3.40
CA PHE A 100 6.49 18.16 -4.38
C PHE A 100 6.66 16.74 -3.89
N GLU A 101 5.60 15.94 -3.90
CA GLU A 101 5.63 14.57 -3.39
C GLU A 101 4.85 13.64 -4.31
N LEU A 102 5.44 12.48 -4.57
CA LEU A 102 4.81 11.34 -5.20
C LEU A 102 4.54 10.30 -4.12
N GLN A 103 3.32 9.80 -4.06
CA GLN A 103 2.89 8.84 -3.04
C GLN A 103 2.17 7.67 -3.70
N LEU A 104 2.27 6.53 -3.02
CA LEU A 104 1.50 5.34 -3.31
C LEU A 104 0.44 5.21 -2.23
N VAL A 105 -0.81 4.99 -2.64
CA VAL A 105 -1.83 4.46 -1.76
C VAL A 105 -1.99 2.99 -2.12
N ARG A 106 -1.77 2.13 -1.13
CA ARG A 106 -1.93 0.69 -1.25
C ARG A 106 -2.80 0.18 -0.12
N GLU A 107 -3.86 -0.54 -0.44
CA GLU A 107 -4.82 -1.03 0.54
C GLU A 107 -5.39 0.10 1.43
N GLY A 108 -5.53 1.31 0.87
CA GLY A 108 -5.97 2.51 1.58
C GLY A 108 -4.90 3.17 2.48
N CYS A 109 -3.68 2.65 2.51
CA CYS A 109 -2.57 3.20 3.27
C CYS A 109 -1.60 3.97 2.36
N GLY A 110 -1.34 5.24 2.69
CA GLY A 110 -0.41 6.10 1.95
C GLY A 110 1.04 5.94 2.39
N SER A 111 1.96 5.86 1.44
CA SER A 111 3.41 5.92 1.65
C SER A 111 4.06 6.86 0.63
N THR A 112 5.10 7.58 1.06
CA THR A 112 5.89 8.43 0.17
C THR A 112 6.75 7.56 -0.74
N LEU A 113 6.64 7.79 -2.05
CA LEU A 113 7.48 7.17 -3.06
C LEU A 113 8.76 7.98 -3.30
N ALA A 114 8.59 9.29 -3.51
CA ALA A 114 9.67 10.22 -3.74
C ALA A 114 9.18 11.66 -3.51
N GLY A 115 10.07 12.61 -3.31
CA GLY A 115 9.68 14.01 -3.19
C GLY A 115 10.83 14.94 -2.86
N THR A 116 10.53 16.23 -2.79
CA THR A 116 11.45 17.26 -2.33
C THR A 116 11.35 17.43 -0.82
N GLU A 117 12.38 18.02 -0.21
CA GLU A 117 12.25 18.53 1.15
C GLU A 117 11.08 19.51 1.26
N VAL A 118 10.45 19.53 2.44
CA VAL A 118 9.35 20.44 2.74
C VAL A 118 9.94 21.81 3.07
N SER A 119 9.61 22.81 2.26
CA SER A 119 9.94 24.20 2.54
C SER A 119 9.23 24.69 3.79
N MET A 120 9.91 25.49 4.63
CA MET A 120 9.28 26.22 5.73
C MET A 120 8.54 27.47 5.28
N ASP A 121 8.85 27.97 4.08
CA ASP A 121 8.16 29.09 3.48
C ASP A 121 6.84 28.66 2.85
N MET A 122 5.85 29.54 2.96
CA MET A 122 4.57 29.38 2.29
C MET A 122 4.73 29.51 0.78
N VAL A 123 3.96 28.73 0.02
CA VAL A 123 3.80 28.96 -1.41
C VAL A 123 3.19 30.34 -1.62
N ARG A 124 3.72 31.08 -2.57
CA ARG A 124 3.20 32.42 -2.87
C ARG A 124 1.91 32.30 -3.67
N PRO A 125 0.83 33.02 -3.29
CA PRO A 125 -0.34 33.17 -4.14
C PRO A 125 0.04 33.62 -5.56
N GLY A 126 -0.55 32.99 -6.57
CA GLY A 126 -0.24 33.19 -7.98
C GLY A 126 0.93 32.36 -8.51
N THR A 127 1.61 31.55 -7.69
CA THR A 127 2.60 30.60 -8.19
C THR A 127 1.94 29.61 -9.15
N THR A 128 2.52 29.46 -10.33
CA THR A 128 2.04 28.57 -11.39
C THR A 128 3.12 27.52 -11.68
N TRP A 129 2.70 26.27 -11.86
CA TRP A 129 3.56 25.15 -12.23
C TRP A 129 2.99 24.45 -13.47
N HIS A 130 3.82 24.26 -14.50
CA HIS A 130 3.48 23.38 -15.62
C HIS A 130 3.97 21.97 -15.30
N VAL A 131 3.03 21.10 -14.96
CA VAL A 131 3.29 19.78 -14.39
C VAL A 131 3.14 18.72 -15.47
N GLN A 132 4.05 17.76 -15.46
CA GLN A 132 3.83 16.46 -16.08
C GLN A 132 4.12 15.37 -15.05
N VAL A 133 3.13 14.50 -14.83
CA VAL A 133 3.28 13.26 -14.06
C VAL A 133 3.21 12.09 -15.04
N LYS A 134 4.23 11.25 -15.06
CA LYS A 134 4.25 10.00 -15.80
C LYS A 134 4.03 8.85 -14.82
N VAL A 135 3.08 7.99 -15.13
CA VAL A 135 2.74 6.79 -14.37
C VAL A 135 3.05 5.57 -15.22
N THR A 136 3.73 4.59 -14.64
CA THR A 136 4.16 3.36 -15.32
C THR A 136 3.83 2.13 -14.50
N ASP A 137 3.66 0.98 -15.18
CA ASP A 137 3.35 -0.31 -14.55
C ASP A 137 2.19 -0.19 -13.55
N ARG A 138 1.07 0.35 -14.04
CA ARG A 138 -0.21 0.51 -13.31
C ARG A 138 -0.10 1.29 -12.00
N GLY A 139 0.90 2.16 -11.89
CA GLY A 139 1.11 2.95 -10.68
C GLY A 139 2.28 2.50 -9.80
N ALA A 140 3.00 1.44 -10.18
CA ALA A 140 4.21 1.04 -9.46
C ALA A 140 5.37 2.03 -9.68
N GLY A 141 5.42 2.70 -10.83
CA GLY A 141 6.42 3.74 -11.11
C GLY A 141 5.79 5.11 -11.32
N MET A 142 6.45 6.15 -10.83
CA MET A 142 6.06 7.54 -11.08
C MET A 142 7.27 8.45 -11.34
N GLU A 143 7.08 9.39 -12.24
CA GLU A 143 8.02 10.49 -12.50
C GLU A 143 7.26 11.82 -12.52
N LEU A 144 7.81 12.83 -11.88
CA LEU A 144 7.29 14.19 -11.85
C LEU A 144 8.29 15.16 -12.47
N SER A 145 7.81 15.98 -13.39
CA SER A 145 8.52 17.16 -13.86
C SER A 145 7.67 18.42 -13.74
N VAL A 146 8.35 19.54 -13.51
CA VAL A 146 7.75 20.88 -13.45
C VAL A 146 8.55 21.79 -14.37
N ASP A 147 7.86 22.52 -15.25
CA ASP A 147 8.45 23.38 -16.26
C ASP A 147 9.52 22.64 -17.12
N GLY A 148 9.25 21.38 -17.44
CA GLY A 148 10.13 20.50 -18.20
C GLY A 148 11.37 20.00 -17.43
N LYS A 149 11.48 20.28 -16.13
CA LYS A 149 12.60 19.83 -15.29
C LYS A 149 12.18 18.68 -14.39
N PRO A 150 12.93 17.56 -14.33
CA PRO A 150 12.65 16.48 -13.39
C PRO A 150 12.72 16.98 -11.93
N ILE A 151 11.72 16.62 -11.13
CA ILE A 151 11.60 17.00 -9.71
C ILE A 151 11.72 15.78 -8.80
N ALA A 152 10.99 14.71 -9.10
CA ALA A 152 10.97 13.49 -8.31
C ALA A 152 10.70 12.29 -9.20
N SER A 153 11.26 11.13 -8.84
CA SER A 153 10.97 9.87 -9.50
C SER A 153 11.17 8.74 -8.48
N GLY A 154 10.33 7.73 -8.56
CA GLY A 154 10.48 6.54 -7.75
C GLY A 154 9.78 5.33 -8.35
N GLN A 155 10.15 4.17 -7.82
CA GLN A 155 9.61 2.87 -8.18
C GLN A 155 9.25 2.13 -6.90
N GLU A 156 8.06 1.53 -6.86
CA GLU A 156 7.61 0.67 -5.78
C GLU A 156 8.47 -0.59 -5.72
N GLU A 157 8.84 -1.00 -4.50
CA GLU A 157 9.32 -2.35 -4.23
C GLU A 157 8.13 -3.31 -4.38
N LEU A 158 8.07 -4.01 -5.50
CA LEU A 158 6.90 -4.79 -5.94
C LEU A 158 6.61 -6.02 -5.07
N ASP A 159 7.62 -6.49 -4.35
CA ASP A 159 7.61 -7.74 -3.61
C ASP A 159 7.40 -7.48 -2.12
N GLU A 160 6.23 -7.84 -1.61
CA GLU A 160 5.89 -7.64 -0.19
C GLU A 160 6.02 -8.94 0.60
N PRO A 161 6.63 -8.93 1.80
CA PRO A 161 6.64 -10.08 2.67
C PRO A 161 5.23 -10.30 3.26
N ARG A 162 4.47 -11.24 2.67
CA ARG A 162 3.12 -11.63 3.14
C ARG A 162 3.12 -12.88 4.02
N ARG A 163 4.30 -13.44 4.28
CA ARG A 163 4.53 -14.51 5.24
C ARG A 163 5.66 -14.10 6.18
N THR A 164 5.43 -14.20 7.47
CA THR A 164 6.47 -14.05 8.48
C THR A 164 6.36 -15.14 9.54
N VAL A 165 7.52 -15.70 9.91
CA VAL A 165 7.67 -16.59 11.07
C VAL A 165 8.58 -15.90 12.07
N ALA A 166 8.06 -15.60 13.25
CA ALA A 166 8.82 -15.00 14.34
C ALA A 166 8.82 -15.92 15.56
N VAL A 167 9.96 -16.01 16.23
CA VAL A 167 10.13 -16.79 17.46
C VAL A 167 10.29 -15.86 18.64
N ALA A 168 9.57 -16.13 19.73
CA ALA A 168 9.78 -15.48 21.02
C ALA A 168 9.94 -16.53 22.11
N ARG A 169 10.86 -16.32 23.05
CA ARG A 169 11.11 -17.25 24.15
C ARG A 169 10.81 -16.59 25.48
N ASP A 170 9.92 -17.20 26.25
CA ASP A 170 9.73 -16.92 27.66
C ASP A 170 10.54 -17.94 28.47
N SER A 171 11.77 -17.53 28.83
CA SER A 171 12.67 -18.38 29.61
C SER A 171 12.17 -18.66 31.03
N ALA A 172 11.34 -17.78 31.60
CA ALA A 172 10.82 -17.95 32.96
C ALA A 172 9.69 -18.98 32.98
N ALA A 173 8.80 -18.95 31.98
CA ALA A 173 7.73 -19.93 31.82
C ALA A 173 8.20 -21.23 31.15
N GLY A 174 9.41 -21.25 30.58
CA GLY A 174 9.94 -22.38 29.80
C GLY A 174 9.18 -22.60 28.50
N VAL A 175 8.63 -21.53 27.90
CA VAL A 175 7.78 -21.62 26.70
C VAL A 175 8.45 -20.92 25.54
N THR A 176 8.42 -21.55 24.37
CA THR A 176 8.78 -20.95 23.09
C THR A 176 7.53 -20.74 22.26
N TYR A 177 7.31 -19.50 21.82
CA TYR A 177 6.20 -19.12 20.96
C TYR A 177 6.67 -18.99 19.53
N LEU A 178 5.99 -19.69 18.62
CA LEU A 178 6.07 -19.43 17.19
C LEU A 178 4.89 -18.54 16.80
N ARG A 179 5.17 -17.44 16.11
CA ARG A 179 4.17 -16.55 15.51
C ARG A 179 4.26 -16.71 14.00
N ILE A 180 3.16 -17.10 13.38
CA ILE A 180 3.09 -17.36 11.94
C ILE A 180 1.98 -16.50 11.37
N VAL A 181 2.34 -15.67 10.39
CA VAL A 181 1.38 -14.85 9.62
C VAL A 181 1.26 -15.44 8.23
N ASN A 182 0.03 -15.70 7.81
CA ASN A 182 -0.31 -15.93 6.40
C ASN A 182 -1.26 -14.82 5.94
N ALA A 183 -0.73 -13.79 5.30
CA ALA A 183 -1.50 -12.72 4.70
C ALA A 183 -1.77 -13.00 3.20
N MET A 184 -2.16 -14.24 2.88
CA MET A 184 -2.50 -14.69 1.53
C MET A 184 -3.92 -15.24 1.50
N ALA A 185 -4.52 -15.26 0.30
CA ALA A 185 -5.87 -15.79 0.05
C ALA A 185 -5.96 -17.33 0.12
N GLU A 186 -4.83 -18.01 0.01
CA GLU A 186 -4.75 -19.47 0.07
C GLU A 186 -4.03 -19.93 1.34
N PRO A 187 -4.38 -21.11 1.89
CA PRO A 187 -3.58 -21.75 2.92
C PRO A 187 -2.15 -22.01 2.43
N VAL A 188 -1.19 -21.92 3.35
CA VAL A 188 0.23 -22.12 3.02
C VAL A 188 0.89 -23.10 3.97
N SER A 189 1.71 -23.99 3.38
CA SER A 189 2.54 -24.92 4.12
C SER A 189 3.84 -24.23 4.56
N VAL A 190 4.04 -24.14 5.86
CA VAL A 190 5.17 -23.45 6.50
C VAL A 190 6.17 -24.49 6.99
N GLY A 191 7.34 -24.51 6.37
CA GLY A 191 8.49 -25.30 6.84
C GLY A 191 9.11 -24.70 8.10
N LEU A 192 9.11 -25.47 9.19
CA LEU A 192 9.59 -25.10 10.52
C LEU A 192 10.75 -25.98 11.01
N SER A 193 11.13 -27.05 10.30
CA SER A 193 12.12 -28.02 10.77
C SER A 193 13.44 -27.38 11.22
N GLN A 194 14.02 -26.49 10.39
CA GLN A 194 15.27 -25.79 10.74
C GLN A 194 15.12 -24.95 12.01
N THR A 195 13.99 -24.26 12.16
CA THR A 195 13.68 -23.42 13.33
C THR A 195 13.50 -24.28 14.58
N LEU A 196 12.71 -25.35 14.49
CA LEU A 196 12.44 -26.26 15.61
C LEU A 196 13.70 -26.98 16.09
N ASP A 197 14.56 -27.38 15.16
CA ASP A 197 15.83 -28.06 15.45
C ASP A 197 16.84 -27.10 16.09
N ALA A 198 16.97 -25.88 15.56
CA ALA A 198 17.82 -24.85 16.15
C ALA A 198 17.39 -24.47 17.58
N LEU A 199 16.08 -24.53 17.86
CA LEU A 199 15.51 -24.25 19.18
C LEU A 199 15.61 -25.43 20.16
N GLY A 200 15.98 -26.63 19.68
CA GLY A 200 16.10 -27.83 20.50
C GLY A 200 14.77 -28.32 21.08
N ILE A 201 13.64 -28.02 20.41
CA ILE A 201 12.30 -28.41 20.92
C ILE A 201 12.15 -29.93 20.85
N PRO A 202 11.78 -30.64 21.94
CA PRO A 202 11.61 -32.09 21.94
C PRO A 202 10.48 -32.56 21.01
N ALA A 203 10.65 -33.72 20.38
CA ALA A 203 9.65 -34.28 19.46
C ALA A 203 8.25 -34.43 20.08
N ALA A 204 8.17 -34.80 21.37
CA ALA A 204 6.90 -34.92 22.09
C ALA A 204 6.15 -33.57 22.22
N SER A 205 6.89 -32.47 22.41
CA SER A 205 6.33 -31.12 22.45
C SER A 205 5.82 -30.68 21.08
N ARG A 206 6.57 -31.01 20.01
CA ARG A 206 6.15 -30.77 18.62
C ARG A 206 4.86 -31.52 18.27
N ALA A 207 4.73 -32.77 18.70
CA ALA A 207 3.61 -33.65 18.34
C ALA A 207 2.29 -33.33 19.06
N SER A 208 2.31 -32.50 20.10
CA SER A 208 1.15 -32.19 20.95
C SER A 208 0.95 -30.70 21.19
N ALA A 209 1.45 -29.87 20.27
CA ALA A 209 1.39 -28.43 20.39
C ALA A 209 -0.04 -27.89 20.25
N MET A 210 -0.29 -26.73 20.87
CA MET A 210 -1.55 -26.00 20.72
C MET A 210 -1.30 -24.71 19.95
N ALA A 211 -2.10 -24.51 18.90
CA ALA A 211 -2.13 -23.30 18.10
C ALA A 211 -3.36 -22.46 18.48
N THR A 212 -3.15 -21.19 18.80
CA THR A 212 -4.21 -20.18 18.86
C THR A 212 -4.23 -19.46 17.51
N VAL A 213 -5.33 -19.60 16.77
CA VAL A 213 -5.42 -19.11 15.39
C VAL A 213 -6.54 -18.09 15.28
N LEU A 214 -6.20 -16.89 14.82
CA LEU A 214 -7.16 -15.92 14.30
C LEU A 214 -7.17 -16.03 12.77
N THR A 215 -8.33 -16.19 12.16
CA THR A 215 -8.52 -16.26 10.70
C THR A 215 -9.56 -15.26 10.25
N ALA A 216 -9.54 -14.90 8.97
CA ALA A 216 -10.59 -14.15 8.30
C ALA A 216 -10.90 -14.72 6.91
N ASP A 217 -12.10 -14.46 6.39
CA ASP A 217 -12.49 -14.90 5.05
C ASP A 217 -11.94 -13.98 3.94
N ASN A 218 -11.52 -12.75 4.29
CA ASN A 218 -10.96 -11.77 3.38
C ASN A 218 -9.96 -10.84 4.12
N PRO A 219 -9.04 -10.16 3.41
CA PRO A 219 -8.00 -9.32 4.03
C PRO A 219 -8.54 -8.07 4.73
N TYR A 220 -9.76 -7.65 4.41
CA TYR A 220 -10.41 -6.43 4.91
C TYR A 220 -11.52 -6.74 5.91
N ALA A 221 -11.51 -7.94 6.51
CA ALA A 221 -12.53 -8.32 7.46
C ALA A 221 -12.46 -7.44 8.72
N GLY A 222 -13.52 -6.67 8.95
CA GLY A 222 -13.70 -5.84 10.14
C GLY A 222 -13.85 -4.36 9.81
N VAL A 223 -14.67 -3.67 10.60
CA VAL A 223 -14.90 -2.22 10.47
C VAL A 223 -14.47 -1.54 11.76
N ARG A 224 -13.76 -0.42 11.63
CA ARG A 224 -13.25 0.32 12.78
C ARG A 224 -14.40 0.77 13.69
N GLY A 225 -14.36 0.33 14.95
CA GLY A 225 -15.35 0.69 15.97
C GLY A 225 -16.55 -0.25 16.04
N GLU A 226 -16.61 -1.27 15.18
CA GLU A 226 -17.65 -2.31 15.20
C GLU A 226 -17.15 -3.59 15.88
N GLU A 227 -18.09 -4.52 16.13
CA GLU A 227 -17.74 -5.84 16.67
C GLU A 227 -16.85 -6.61 15.70
N ALA A 228 -15.81 -7.25 16.22
CA ALA A 228 -14.89 -8.02 15.39
C ALA A 228 -15.63 -9.21 14.74
N PRO A 229 -15.55 -9.40 13.41
CA PRO A 229 -16.25 -10.49 12.73
C PRO A 229 -15.66 -11.86 13.06
N THR A 230 -14.47 -11.91 13.65
CA THR A 230 -13.74 -13.13 13.97
C THR A 230 -13.10 -13.07 15.36
N ARG A 231 -12.80 -14.25 15.92
CA ARG A 231 -12.14 -14.38 17.22
C ARG A 231 -11.08 -15.49 17.16
N PRO A 232 -10.01 -15.42 17.97
CA PRO A 232 -9.03 -16.48 18.02
C PRO A 232 -9.64 -17.81 18.50
N VAL A 233 -9.21 -18.92 17.92
CA VAL A 233 -9.65 -20.27 18.25
C VAL A 233 -8.44 -21.14 18.53
N GLU A 234 -8.46 -21.86 19.65
CA GLU A 234 -7.44 -22.86 19.96
C GLU A 234 -7.69 -24.16 19.21
N ARG A 235 -6.64 -24.72 18.62
CA ARG A 235 -6.68 -25.98 17.87
C ARG A 235 -5.41 -26.79 18.15
N PRO A 236 -5.50 -28.10 18.36
CA PRO A 236 -4.33 -28.97 18.37
C PRO A 236 -3.59 -28.87 17.03
N CYS A 237 -2.25 -28.88 17.07
CA CYS A 237 -1.41 -28.94 15.89
C CYS A 237 -0.26 -29.92 16.11
N ASP A 238 0.06 -30.69 15.07
CA ASP A 238 1.17 -31.63 15.07
C ASP A 238 2.29 -31.07 14.19
N LEU A 239 3.42 -30.76 14.81
CA LEU A 239 4.63 -30.26 14.16
C LEU A 239 5.73 -31.33 14.05
N ALA A 240 5.42 -32.62 14.23
CA ALA A 240 6.40 -33.69 14.16
C ALA A 240 7.06 -33.80 12.78
N SER A 241 6.31 -33.52 11.71
CA SER A 241 6.84 -33.41 10.33
C SER A 241 7.70 -32.17 10.12
N GLY A 242 7.67 -31.21 11.05
CA GLY A 242 8.25 -29.88 10.91
C GLY A 242 7.48 -28.98 9.94
N MET A 243 6.25 -29.33 9.58
CA MET A 243 5.38 -28.51 8.73
C MET A 243 4.19 -27.98 9.53
N TYR A 244 3.76 -26.77 9.22
CA TYR A 244 2.50 -26.20 9.72
C TYR A 244 1.67 -25.65 8.56
N GLU A 245 0.41 -26.06 8.45
CA GLU A 245 -0.53 -25.51 7.47
C GLU A 245 -1.21 -24.26 8.05
N ALA A 246 -0.74 -23.08 7.64
CA ALA A 246 -1.33 -21.82 8.05
C ALA A 246 -2.55 -21.51 7.18
N PRO A 247 -3.75 -21.32 7.75
CA PRO A 247 -4.95 -20.96 6.97
C PRO A 247 -4.77 -19.63 6.22
N ALA A 248 -5.57 -19.41 5.18
CA ALA A 248 -5.66 -18.09 4.52
C ALA A 248 -5.99 -16.98 5.55
N TRP A 249 -5.45 -15.79 5.31
CA TRP A 249 -5.65 -14.59 6.15
C TRP A 249 -5.59 -14.88 7.65
N SER A 250 -4.48 -15.48 8.10
CA SER A 250 -4.35 -15.96 9.48
C SER A 250 -3.16 -15.39 10.24
N PHE A 251 -3.38 -15.26 11.55
CA PHE A 251 -2.35 -15.05 12.55
C PHE A 251 -2.41 -16.23 13.52
N THR A 252 -1.34 -17.02 13.56
CA THR A 252 -1.21 -18.18 14.45
C THR A 252 -0.15 -17.91 15.51
N VAL A 253 -0.46 -18.27 16.76
CA VAL A 253 0.52 -18.43 17.84
C VAL A 253 0.56 -19.90 18.26
N ILE A 254 1.73 -20.53 18.20
CA ILE A 254 1.94 -21.90 18.70
C ILE A 254 2.84 -21.84 19.92
N ALA A 255 2.37 -22.40 21.04
CA ALA A 255 3.14 -22.51 22.27
C ALA A 255 3.80 -23.89 22.37
N LEU A 256 5.12 -23.92 22.54
CA LEU A 256 5.94 -25.12 22.65
C LEU A 256 6.68 -25.11 24.00
N LYS A 257 6.60 -26.22 24.73
CA LYS A 257 7.23 -26.40 26.05
C LYS A 257 8.35 -27.42 26.05
#